data_AF-A0A829W326-F1
#
_entry.id   AF-A0A829W326-F1
#
_cell.length_a   1.000
_cell.length_b   1.000
_cell.length_c   1.000
_cell.angle_alpha   90.00
_cell.angle_beta   90.00
_cell.angle_gamma   90.00
#
_symmetry.space_group_name_H-M   'P 1'
#
loop_
_entity.id
_entity.type
_entity.pdbx_description
1 polymer ?
#
loop_
_entity_poly.entity_id
_entity_poly.type
_entity_poly.pdbx_seq_one_letter_code
_entity_poly.pdbx_strand_id
1 'polypeptide(L)'
;MEKATAVNTCLGVLKGRDCIYLDQVKQDALNNLTFTGDINGHLISQHRDEKDWFPYTLTFRRVLTYFACELDTYENLAETGHLDGSSFDLIEDSTWLKSLPVREDFNKDIYRHYRLFTYDDVYNIIAVSYEFAAEL
;
A
#
# COMPACT_ATOMS: atom_id res chain seq x y z
N MET A 1 -12.55 -9.92 -12.86
CA MET A 1 -11.22 -9.35 -13.13
C MET A 1 -10.86 -8.52 -11.92
N GLU A 2 -9.63 -8.63 -11.42
CA GLU A 2 -9.21 -7.76 -10.29
C GLU A 2 -9.34 -6.30 -10.69
N LYS A 3 -9.73 -5.46 -9.74
CA LYS A 3 -9.85 -4.02 -9.95
C LYS A 3 -9.10 -3.29 -8.85
N ALA A 4 -8.13 -2.49 -9.23
CA ALA A 4 -7.44 -1.58 -8.32
C ALA A 4 -8.24 -0.28 -8.19
N THR A 5 -8.53 0.12 -6.95
CA THR A 5 -9.14 1.41 -6.64
C THR A 5 -8.21 2.19 -5.73
N ALA A 6 -7.87 3.41 -6.15
CA ALA A 6 -6.99 4.29 -5.39
C ALA A 6 -7.54 4.56 -3.98
N VAL A 7 -6.68 4.47 -2.98
CA VAL A 7 -7.01 4.83 -1.61
C VAL A 7 -6.90 6.35 -1.44
N ASN A 8 -7.95 6.96 -0.89
CA ASN A 8 -7.95 8.38 -0.54
C ASN A 8 -7.45 8.55 0.91
N THR A 9 -6.24 9.06 1.08
CA THR A 9 -5.62 9.33 2.38
C THR A 9 -5.95 10.75 2.88
N CYS A 10 -5.38 11.17 4.01
CA CYS A 10 -5.44 12.58 4.44
C CYS A 10 -4.67 13.53 3.52
N LEU A 11 -3.75 13.02 2.69
CA LEU A 11 -3.07 13.76 1.61
C LEU A 11 -3.80 13.57 0.25
N GLY A 12 -4.97 12.95 0.24
CA GLY A 12 -5.66 12.55 -0.98
C GLY A 12 -5.07 11.30 -1.62
N VAL A 13 -5.15 11.23 -2.95
CA VAL A 13 -4.59 10.12 -3.75
C VAL A 13 -3.10 10.35 -3.97
N LEU A 14 -2.30 9.33 -3.66
CA LEU A 14 -0.86 9.28 -3.87
C LEU A 14 -0.58 8.78 -5.30
N LYS A 15 0.31 9.43 -6.07
CA LYS A 15 0.50 9.11 -7.49
C LYS A 15 1.95 9.13 -7.93
N GLY A 16 2.31 8.22 -8.81
CA GLY A 16 3.63 8.18 -9.43
C GLY A 16 4.68 7.48 -8.58
N ARG A 17 5.75 7.06 -9.26
CA ARG A 17 6.88 6.31 -8.71
C ARG A 17 7.51 7.00 -7.50
N ASP A 18 7.74 8.31 -7.63
CA ASP A 18 8.49 9.09 -6.64
C ASP A 18 7.61 9.63 -5.51
N CYS A 19 6.43 9.04 -5.28
CA CYS A 19 5.48 9.55 -4.29
C CYS A 19 5.78 9.11 -2.86
N ILE A 20 6.24 7.87 -2.67
CA ILE A 20 6.36 7.24 -1.35
C ILE A 20 7.80 6.78 -1.14
N TYR A 21 8.53 7.44 -0.24
CA TYR A 21 9.86 7.05 0.20
C TYR A 21 9.77 6.30 1.53
N LEU A 22 10.53 5.22 1.65
CA LEU A 22 10.40 4.29 2.76
C LEU A 22 11.70 4.22 3.56
N ASP A 23 11.62 4.56 4.85
CA ASP A 23 12.76 4.46 5.77
C ASP A 23 12.75 3.14 6.54
N GLN A 24 11.56 2.70 6.98
CA GLN A 24 11.42 1.53 7.82
C GLN A 24 10.11 0.79 7.59
N VAL A 25 10.20 -0.54 7.63
CA VAL A 25 9.08 -1.46 7.78
C VAL A 25 9.27 -2.24 9.07
N LYS A 26 8.24 -2.28 9.92
CA LYS A 26 8.26 -3.01 11.19
C LYS A 26 6.99 -3.81 11.37
N GLN A 27 7.15 -5.10 11.69
CA GLN A 27 6.05 -5.94 12.15
C GLN A 27 6.06 -6.05 13.68
N ASP A 28 4.91 -5.85 14.32
CA ASP A 28 4.76 -6.01 15.77
C ASP A 28 4.22 -7.39 16.17
N ALA A 29 4.13 -7.64 17.48
CA ALA A 29 3.64 -8.91 18.04
C ALA A 29 2.15 -9.18 17.78
N LEU A 30 1.39 -8.19 17.32
CA LEU A 30 -0.02 -8.31 16.94
C LEU A 30 -0.20 -8.48 15.42
N ASN A 31 0.90 -8.72 14.70
CA ASN A 31 0.96 -8.76 13.24
C ASN A 31 0.49 -7.46 12.59
N ASN A 32 0.68 -6.31 13.22
CA ASN A 32 0.55 -5.04 12.51
C ASN A 32 1.84 -4.77 11.74
N LEU A 33 1.72 -4.34 10.49
CA LEU A 33 2.84 -3.96 9.63
C LEU A 33 2.84 -2.46 9.47
N THR A 34 3.87 -1.80 9.99
CA THR A 34 3.99 -0.33 10.01
C THR A 34 5.10 0.10 9.06
N PHE A 35 4.77 1.03 8.19
CA PHE A 35 5.66 1.71 7.25
C PHE A 35 5.83 3.15 7.70
N THR A 36 7.06 3.65 7.68
CA THR A 36 7.38 5.06 7.94
C THR A 36 8.35 5.58 6.90
N GLY A 37 8.24 6.86 6.59
CA GLY A 37 9.11 7.57 5.65
C GLY A 37 8.47 8.89 5.27
N ASP A 38 8.66 9.32 4.02
CA ASP A 38 8.21 10.61 3.51
C ASP A 38 7.36 10.48 2.25
N ILE A 39 6.33 11.33 2.15
CA ILE A 39 5.49 11.49 0.97
C ILE A 39 5.91 12.75 0.21
N ASN A 40 6.11 12.61 -1.10
CA ASN A 40 6.39 13.73 -1.99
C ASN A 40 5.13 14.60 -2.20
N GLY A 41 5.18 15.84 -1.71
CA GLY A 41 4.06 16.77 -1.74
C GLY A 41 3.66 17.28 -3.13
N HIS A 42 4.47 17.05 -4.16
CA HIS A 42 4.12 17.37 -5.55
C HIS A 42 3.24 16.32 -6.22
N LEU A 43 3.14 15.14 -5.59
CA LEU A 43 2.56 13.91 -6.13
C LEU A 43 1.30 13.45 -5.38
N ILE A 44 0.74 14.33 -4.56
CA ILE A 44 -0.50 14.13 -3.81
C ILE A 44 -1.64 14.99 -4.38
N SER A 45 -2.89 14.56 -4.18
CA SER A 45 -4.05 15.28 -4.73
C SER A 45 -4.69 16.29 -3.79
N GLN A 46 -4.37 16.25 -2.49
CA GLN A 46 -4.76 17.25 -1.48
C GLN A 46 -3.50 17.75 -0.80
N HIS A 47 -3.49 19.01 -0.33
CA HIS A 47 -2.28 19.64 0.23
C HIS A 47 -1.08 19.73 -0.73
N ARG A 48 -1.35 19.63 -2.04
CA ARG A 48 -0.31 19.62 -3.07
C ARG A 48 0.48 20.92 -3.03
N ASP A 49 1.80 20.80 -3.10
CA ASP A 49 2.75 21.92 -3.11
C ASP A 49 2.71 22.79 -1.83
N GLU A 50 2.04 22.36 -0.74
CA GLU A 50 2.09 23.04 0.57
C GLU A 50 3.42 22.79 1.30
N LYS A 51 4.02 21.61 1.09
CA LYS A 51 5.38 21.21 1.51
C LYS A 51 5.99 20.31 0.45
N ASP A 52 7.31 20.25 0.38
CA ASP A 52 8.02 19.31 -0.50
C ASP A 52 7.87 17.86 -0.01
N TRP A 53 7.94 17.66 1.31
CA TRP A 53 7.93 16.35 1.96
C TRP A 53 7.00 16.33 3.17
N PHE A 54 6.21 15.26 3.30
CA PHE A 54 5.35 14.99 4.44
C PHE A 54 5.77 13.68 5.11
N PRO A 55 6.32 13.72 6.34
CA PRO A 55 6.54 12.51 7.13
C PRO A 55 5.23 11.77 7.33
N TYR A 56 5.25 10.45 7.16
CA TYR A 56 4.06 9.61 7.28
C TYR A 56 4.28 8.35 8.13
N THR A 57 3.17 7.83 8.64
CA THR A 57 3.06 6.50 9.20
C THR A 57 1.86 5.79 8.57
N LEU A 58 2.08 4.61 7.99
CA LEU A 58 1.04 3.73 7.45
C LEU A 58 1.08 2.40 8.17
N THR A 59 0.04 2.09 8.93
CA THR A 59 -0.07 0.83 9.69
C THR A 59 -1.18 -0.04 9.13
N PHE A 60 -0.84 -1.22 8.65
CA PHE A 60 -1.81 -2.27 8.35
C PHE A 60 -2.07 -3.12 9.60
N ARG A 61 -3.34 -3.30 9.96
CA ARG A 61 -3.74 -4.01 11.17
C ARG A 61 -4.03 -5.48 10.88
N ARG A 62 -3.52 -6.36 11.75
CA ARG A 62 -3.75 -7.82 11.70
C ARG A 62 -3.44 -8.37 10.30
N VAL A 63 -2.20 -8.18 9.84
CA VAL A 63 -1.72 -8.68 8.56
C VAL A 63 -1.73 -10.21 8.58
N LEU A 64 -2.35 -10.79 7.56
CA LEU A 64 -2.36 -12.24 7.34
C LEU A 64 -1.12 -12.69 6.58
N THR A 65 -0.75 -11.92 5.55
CA THR A 65 0.46 -12.13 4.74
C THR A 65 0.80 -10.84 4.01
N TYR A 66 2.07 -10.68 3.65
CA TYR A 66 2.51 -9.65 2.73
C TYR A 66 3.64 -10.19 1.84
N PHE A 67 3.75 -9.59 0.65
CA PHE A 67 4.79 -9.83 -0.34
C PHE A 67 5.46 -8.49 -0.64
N ALA A 68 6.78 -8.50 -0.78
CA ALA A 68 7.59 -7.36 -1.18
C ALA A 68 8.45 -7.74 -2.39
N CYS A 69 8.59 -6.83 -3.34
CA CYS A 69 9.38 -7.03 -4.56
C CYS A 69 9.92 -5.69 -5.03
N GLU A 70 11.18 -5.66 -5.45
CA GLU A 70 11.78 -4.47 -6.06
C GLU A 70 10.91 -3.99 -7.25
N LEU A 71 10.73 -2.68 -7.36
CA LEU A 71 9.75 -2.04 -8.23
C LEU A 71 9.89 -2.45 -9.70
N ASP A 72 11.07 -2.29 -10.28
CA ASP A 72 11.28 -2.55 -11.71
C ASP A 72 11.09 -4.07 -11.99
N THR A 73 11.47 -4.93 -11.04
CA THR A 73 11.21 -6.38 -11.10
C THR A 73 9.70 -6.67 -11.05
N TYR A 74 8.96 -6.01 -10.17
CA TYR A 74 7.52 -6.17 -10.04
C TYR A 74 6.78 -5.74 -11.32
N GLU A 75 7.19 -4.62 -11.93
CA GLU A 75 6.61 -4.13 -13.19
C GLU A 75 6.80 -5.14 -14.32
N ASN A 76 7.95 -5.82 -14.37
CA ASN A 76 8.20 -6.89 -15.34
C ASN A 76 7.35 -8.14 -15.10
N LEU A 77 7.00 -8.44 -13.84
CA LEU A 77 6.12 -9.58 -13.49
C LEU A 77 4.65 -9.33 -13.83
N ALA A 78 4.20 -8.08 -13.75
CA ALA A 78 2.78 -7.74 -13.86
C ALA A 78 2.24 -7.71 -15.31
N GLU A 79 3.08 -7.94 -16.32
CA GLU A 79 2.79 -7.92 -17.78
C GLU A 79 1.99 -6.69 -18.28
N THR A 80 1.72 -5.68 -17.45
CA THR A 80 0.85 -4.54 -17.75
C THR A 80 1.39 -3.27 -17.09
N GLY A 81 1.55 -2.22 -17.90
CA GLY A 81 2.14 -0.94 -17.52
C GLY A 81 1.38 -0.25 -16.40
N HIS A 82 2.01 -0.20 -15.22
CA HIS A 82 1.52 0.50 -14.03
C HIS A 82 1.83 2.01 -14.03
N LEU A 83 2.34 2.54 -15.15
CA LEU A 83 3.03 3.84 -15.20
C LEU A 83 2.14 5.08 -14.95
N ASP A 84 0.81 4.96 -14.90
CA ASP A 84 -0.11 6.09 -14.63
C ASP A 84 -1.09 5.83 -13.45
N GLY A 85 -0.80 4.85 -12.59
CA GLY A 85 -1.66 4.45 -11.48
C GLY A 85 -1.54 5.27 -10.18
N SER A 86 -2.36 4.91 -9.20
CA SER A 86 -2.21 5.35 -7.80
C SER A 86 -1.10 4.52 -7.12
N SER A 87 -0.33 5.16 -6.25
CA SER A 87 0.75 4.50 -5.50
C SER A 87 0.23 3.73 -4.28
N PHE A 88 -1.06 3.87 -3.93
CA PHE A 88 -1.71 3.09 -2.89
C PHE A 88 -3.13 2.69 -3.31
N ASP A 89 -3.36 1.37 -3.43
CA ASP A 89 -4.59 0.80 -3.96
C ASP A 89 -5.23 -0.20 -2.99
N LEU A 90 -6.57 -0.26 -3.04
CA LEU A 90 -7.36 -1.40 -2.62
C LEU A 90 -7.63 -2.29 -3.85
N ILE A 91 -7.28 -3.57 -3.76
CA ILE A 91 -7.51 -4.55 -4.82
C ILE A 91 -8.83 -5.29 -4.56
N GLU A 92 -9.84 -4.92 -5.31
CA GLU A 92 -11.14 -5.58 -5.32
C GLU A 92 -11.05 -6.92 -6.06
N ASP A 93 -11.83 -7.90 -5.58
CA ASP A 93 -11.91 -9.24 -6.17
C ASP A 93 -10.59 -10.03 -6.22
N SER A 94 -9.64 -9.70 -5.35
CA SER A 94 -8.29 -10.28 -5.34
C SER A 94 -8.26 -11.81 -5.43
N THR A 95 -7.66 -12.28 -6.52
CA THR A 95 -7.30 -13.67 -6.80
C THR A 95 -6.29 -14.19 -5.78
N TRP A 96 -5.31 -13.37 -5.39
CA TRP A 96 -4.35 -13.73 -4.35
C TRP A 96 -5.03 -13.99 -3.01
N LEU A 97 -5.88 -13.07 -2.53
CA LEU A 97 -6.65 -13.30 -1.30
C LEU A 97 -7.51 -14.58 -1.37
N LYS A 98 -8.18 -14.81 -2.51
CA LYS A 98 -9.02 -15.99 -2.74
C LYS A 98 -8.23 -17.31 -2.78
N SER A 99 -6.95 -17.28 -3.16
CA SER A 99 -6.11 -18.47 -3.27
C SER A 99 -5.38 -18.84 -1.98
N LEU A 100 -5.33 -17.93 -1.00
CA LEU A 100 -4.65 -18.20 0.27
C LEU A 100 -5.34 -19.33 1.05
N PRO A 101 -4.59 -20.33 1.54
CA PRO A 101 -5.11 -21.40 2.40
C PRO A 101 -5.32 -20.89 3.84
N VAL A 102 -6.16 -19.86 3.99
CA VAL A 102 -6.49 -19.27 5.29
C VAL A 102 -7.21 -20.31 6.15
N ARG A 103 -6.78 -20.44 7.39
CA ARG A 103 -7.39 -21.35 8.38
C ARG A 103 -8.90 -21.18 8.44
N GLU A 104 -9.61 -22.29 8.61
CA GLU A 104 -11.08 -22.31 8.59
C GLU A 104 -11.73 -21.54 9.74
N ASP A 105 -11.04 -21.40 10.87
CA ASP A 105 -11.52 -20.67 12.04
C ASP A 105 -11.40 -19.14 11.92
N PHE A 106 -10.78 -18.64 10.85
CA PHE A 106 -10.66 -17.20 10.60
C PHE A 106 -11.84 -16.73 9.76
N ASN A 107 -12.43 -15.59 10.15
CA ASN A 107 -13.34 -14.88 9.26
C ASN A 107 -12.51 -14.34 8.08
N LYS A 108 -12.74 -14.86 6.86
CA LYS A 108 -12.00 -14.44 5.66
C LYS A 108 -12.51 -13.11 5.10
N ASP A 109 -13.77 -12.78 5.37
CA ASP A 109 -14.46 -11.62 4.79
C ASP A 109 -14.00 -10.26 5.35
N ILE A 110 -13.27 -10.28 6.47
CA ILE A 110 -12.67 -9.08 7.06
C ILE A 110 -11.35 -8.70 6.41
N TYR A 111 -10.72 -9.60 5.67
CA TYR A 111 -9.43 -9.33 5.05
C TYR A 111 -9.61 -8.64 3.69
N ARG A 112 -8.70 -7.70 3.43
CA ARG A 112 -8.64 -6.88 2.23
C ARG A 112 -7.24 -6.97 1.66
N HIS A 113 -7.14 -6.85 0.34
CA HIS A 113 -5.87 -6.78 -0.36
C HIS A 113 -5.54 -5.33 -0.66
N TYR A 114 -4.42 -4.87 -0.13
CA TYR A 114 -3.83 -3.57 -0.39
C TYR A 114 -2.57 -3.72 -1.22
N ARG A 115 -2.35 -2.80 -2.15
CA ARG A 115 -1.10 -2.72 -2.91
C ARG A 115 -0.49 -1.35 -2.74
N LEU A 116 0.79 -1.30 -2.37
CA LEU A 116 1.54 -0.08 -2.09
C LEU A 116 2.79 -0.07 -2.97
N PHE A 117 2.89 0.91 -3.85
CA PHE A 117 4.09 1.21 -4.62
C PHE A 117 4.91 2.24 -3.84
N THR A 118 6.15 1.90 -3.52
CA THR A 118 7.15 2.84 -3.02
C THR A 118 8.17 3.13 -4.11
N TYR A 119 9.13 4.00 -3.80
CA TYR A 119 10.21 4.35 -4.73
C TYR A 119 11.03 3.12 -5.19
N ASP A 120 11.30 2.19 -4.27
CA ASP A 120 12.17 1.02 -4.50
C ASP A 120 11.41 -0.32 -4.57
N ASP A 121 10.25 -0.44 -3.92
CA ASP A 121 9.57 -1.73 -3.73
C ASP A 121 8.05 -1.62 -3.93
N VAL A 122 7.43 -2.72 -4.33
CA VAL A 122 5.98 -2.92 -4.32
C VAL A 122 5.61 -3.92 -3.25
N TYR A 123 4.66 -3.52 -2.41
CA TYR A 123 4.08 -4.37 -1.38
C TYR A 123 2.66 -4.76 -1.76
N ASN A 124 2.37 -6.07 -1.72
CA ASN A 124 1.01 -6.58 -1.71
C ASN A 124 0.73 -7.08 -0.29
N ILE A 125 -0.30 -6.55 0.37
CA ILE A 125 -0.59 -6.80 1.80
C ILE A 125 -2.03 -7.30 1.95
N ILE A 126 -2.20 -8.44 2.60
CA ILE A 126 -3.50 -8.91 3.07
C ILE A 126 -3.68 -8.54 4.55
N ALA A 127 -4.58 -7.61 4.83
CA ALA A 127 -4.79 -7.08 6.18
C ALA A 127 -6.28 -6.81 6.46
N VAL A 128 -6.64 -6.63 7.73
CA VAL A 128 -8.03 -6.32 8.10
C VAL A 128 -8.37 -4.85 7.82
N SER A 129 -7.43 -3.95 8.09
CA SER A 129 -7.59 -2.52 7.88
C SER A 129 -6.22 -1.84 7.74
N TYR A 130 -6.23 -0.55 7.42
CA TYR A 130 -5.07 0.31 7.48
C TYR A 130 -5.40 1.60 8.25
N GLU A 131 -4.36 2.25 8.77
CA GLU A 131 -4.38 3.60 9.32
C GLU A 131 -3.24 4.38 8.66
N PHE A 132 -3.55 5.54 8.08
CA PHE A 132 -2.57 6.43 7.46
C PHE A 132 -2.59 7.77 8.19
N ALA A 133 -1.43 8.26 8.59
CA ALA A 133 -1.23 9.57 9.18
C ALA A 133 -0.03 10.27 8.53
N ALA A 134 -0.14 11.58 8.32
CA ALA A 134 0.93 12.44 7.85
C ALA A 134 0.94 13.78 8.59
N GLU A 135 2.11 14.41 8.68
CA GLU A 135 2.29 15.71 9.37
C GLU A 135 1.96 16.91 8.44
N LEU A 136 0.70 17.35 8.48
CA LEU A 136 0.18 18.49 7.70
C LEU A 136 0.82 19.84 8.06
#